data_AF-A0A971Q658-F1
#
_entry.id   AF-A0A971Q658-F1
#
_cell.length_a   1.000
_cell.length_b   1.000
_cell.length_c   1.000
_cell.angle_alpha   90.00
_cell.angle_beta   90.00
_cell.angle_gamma   90.00
#
_symmetry.space_group_name_H-M   'P 1'
#
loop_
_entity.id
_entity.type
_entity.pdbx_description
1 polymer ?
#
loop_
_entity_poly.entity_id
_entity_poly.type
_entity_poly.pdbx_seq_one_letter_code
_entity_poly.pdbx_strand_id
1 'polypeptide(L)'
;DGRRDVVSSALLGSPWENMGHHFDPNGGSVYVIDSSLRGRRAMEGSAFLTLEGPASFGAAMAAVDYNGDGQEDMAVACPLRAEVYVVYGPRSGVLTMPEDADVVIRGPSGAFGSGLAAADVDERGCGELVVSDYINNAIYVVPGGLSGEQAVEDVALVAVRSDDPDVLAYAATVADLTGDGRCELIVAARLANSETVGRLFVIRGPLRGELSLQKDSVLVLDDVDRGQRQISVDVSGPVDGGPALLAIGLSGRRHLPESNKYGEVWVIPGDLQGRYGLNDVDSPPFAWRLKVTELDDASLDRLGTVVLFAETQEAGRVDLVVSARVIESDPQDFGQVMVFSLER
;
A
#
# COMPACT_ATOMS: atom_id res chain seq x y z
N ASP A 1 1.67 10.49 29.80
CA ASP A 1 0.65 10.12 30.79
C ASP A 1 0.30 8.64 30.77
N GLY A 2 0.97 7.82 31.60
CA GLY A 2 0.40 6.65 32.30
C GLY A 2 -0.47 5.60 31.60
N ARG A 3 -0.67 5.63 30.28
CA ARG A 3 -1.26 4.55 29.50
C ARG A 3 -0.12 3.62 29.08
N ARG A 4 -0.18 2.38 29.55
CA ARG A 4 0.71 1.30 29.12
C ARG A 4 0.63 1.17 27.60
N ASP A 5 1.75 1.48 26.97
CA ASP A 5 2.36 0.80 25.82
C ASP A 5 1.39 0.29 24.75
N VAL A 6 1.04 1.16 23.81
CA VAL A 6 0.85 0.72 22.42
C VAL A 6 2.27 0.40 21.94
N VAL A 7 2.66 -0.88 22.01
CA VAL A 7 3.91 -1.32 21.41
C VAL A 7 3.69 -1.26 19.90
N SER A 8 4.08 -0.15 19.28
CA SER A 8 4.16 -0.11 17.82
C SER A 8 5.07 -1.26 17.40
N SER A 9 4.65 -2.06 16.44
CA SER A 9 5.43 -3.19 15.94
C SER A 9 5.69 -3.00 14.46
N ALA A 10 6.84 -3.43 13.98
CA ALA A 10 7.16 -3.41 12.55
C ALA A 10 6.99 -4.81 11.96
N LEU A 11 6.34 -4.88 10.80
CA LEU A 11 6.22 -6.09 10.00
C LEU A 11 7.25 -6.07 8.89
N LEU A 12 8.07 -7.13 8.82
CA LEU A 12 9.07 -7.30 7.77
C LEU A 12 8.84 -8.63 7.06
N GLY A 13 8.49 -8.54 5.78
CA GLY A 13 8.32 -9.70 4.91
C GLY A 13 9.61 -9.99 4.17
N SER A 14 10.06 -11.23 4.25
CA SER A 14 11.19 -11.77 3.50
C SER A 14 10.67 -12.92 2.64
N PRO A 15 9.95 -12.60 1.54
CA PRO A 15 9.51 -13.65 0.64
C PRO A 15 10.75 -14.36 0.07
N TRP A 16 10.67 -15.68 -0.07
CA TRP A 16 11.77 -16.52 -0.57
C TRP A 16 12.97 -16.67 0.38
N GLU A 17 12.79 -16.32 1.65
CA GLU A 17 13.88 -16.42 2.62
C GLU A 17 14.18 -17.86 3.05
N ASN A 18 15.47 -18.07 3.33
CA ASN A 18 16.07 -19.33 3.75
C ASN A 18 16.41 -19.25 5.24
N MET A 19 15.56 -19.83 6.10
CA MET A 19 15.81 -19.91 7.55
C MET A 19 16.62 -21.17 7.88
N GLY A 20 17.75 -20.96 8.52
CA GLY A 20 18.73 -21.99 8.81
C GLY A 20 18.33 -22.91 9.95
N HIS A 21 17.30 -23.77 9.77
CA HIS A 21 17.19 -25.08 10.45
C HIS A 21 16.34 -26.09 9.65
N HIS A 22 15.60 -25.67 8.63
CA HIS A 22 15.02 -26.53 7.59
C HIS A 22 15.21 -25.86 6.23
N PHE A 23 16.09 -26.42 5.40
CA PHE A 23 16.32 -25.93 4.04
C PHE A 23 15.09 -26.22 3.18
N ASP A 24 14.16 -25.27 3.08
CA ASP A 24 13.21 -25.23 1.96
C ASP A 24 13.56 -24.05 1.05
N PRO A 25 14.17 -24.29 -0.13
CA PRO A 25 14.42 -23.24 -1.11
C PRO A 25 13.13 -22.61 -1.67
N ASN A 26 11.96 -23.07 -1.21
CA ASN A 26 10.64 -22.55 -1.49
C ASN A 26 9.94 -22.03 -0.23
N GLY A 27 10.64 -21.57 0.80
CA GLY A 27 10.04 -20.94 2.00
C GLY A 27 9.91 -19.42 1.89
N GLY A 28 9.03 -18.82 2.70
CA GLY A 28 8.96 -17.37 2.92
C GLY A 28 8.68 -17.09 4.39
N SER A 29 9.11 -15.92 4.88
CA SER A 29 9.01 -15.58 6.30
C SER A 29 8.50 -14.16 6.53
N VAL A 30 7.83 -13.96 7.66
CA VAL A 30 7.47 -12.64 8.20
C VAL A 30 7.98 -12.54 9.64
N TYR A 31 8.64 -11.43 9.95
CA TYR A 31 9.12 -11.12 11.29
C TYR A 31 8.34 -9.94 11.87
N VAL A 32 7.90 -10.11 13.12
CA VAL A 32 7.29 -9.03 13.89
C VAL A 32 8.26 -8.59 14.98
N ILE A 33 8.57 -7.30 14.94
CA ILE A 33 9.65 -6.71 15.72
C ILE A 33 9.11 -5.56 16.56
N ASP A 34 9.48 -5.53 17.83
CA ASP A 34 9.13 -4.45 18.74
C ASP A 34 9.80 -3.13 18.30
N SER A 35 9.02 -2.06 18.16
CA SER A 35 9.54 -0.74 17.73
C SER A 35 10.54 -0.10 18.70
N SER A 36 10.65 -0.58 19.94
CA SER A 36 11.65 -0.14 20.91
C SER A 36 13.05 -0.69 20.60
N LEU A 37 13.19 -1.66 19.68
CA LEU A 37 14.49 -2.19 19.30
C LEU A 37 15.42 -1.10 18.74
N ARG A 38 16.69 -1.14 19.16
CA ARG A 38 17.72 -0.17 18.77
C ARG A 38 18.99 -0.88 18.31
N GLY A 39 19.67 -0.25 17.36
CA GLY A 39 20.97 -0.70 16.83
C GLY A 39 20.85 -1.77 15.74
N ARG A 40 22.00 -2.13 15.16
CA ARG A 40 22.08 -3.19 14.14
C ARG A 40 21.88 -4.55 14.81
N ARG A 41 20.85 -5.27 14.39
CA ARG A 41 20.50 -6.62 14.88
C ARG A 41 20.32 -7.57 13.71
N ALA A 42 20.56 -8.86 13.95
CA ALA A 42 20.05 -9.90 13.06
C ALA A 42 18.54 -10.03 13.27
N MET A 43 17.77 -10.24 12.20
CA MET A 43 16.32 -10.43 12.29
C MET A 43 15.99 -11.71 13.07
N GLU A 44 16.72 -12.78 12.76
CA GLU A 44 16.67 -14.04 13.48
C GLU A 44 17.04 -13.84 14.96
N GLY A 45 16.09 -14.10 15.85
CA GLY A 45 16.22 -13.92 17.30
C GLY A 45 15.90 -12.52 17.85
N SER A 46 15.59 -11.54 16.99
CA SER A 46 15.09 -10.21 17.42
C SER A 46 13.57 -10.09 17.30
N ALA A 47 12.95 -10.91 16.46
CA ALA A 47 11.50 -10.98 16.33
C ALA A 47 10.88 -11.69 17.54
N PHE A 48 9.76 -11.17 18.04
CA PHE A 48 8.99 -11.86 19.07
C PHE A 48 7.96 -12.84 18.46
N LEU A 49 7.64 -12.64 17.18
CA LEU A 49 6.81 -13.53 16.38
C LEU A 49 7.47 -13.69 15.00
N THR A 50 7.60 -14.95 14.58
CA THR A 50 8.01 -15.33 13.24
C THR A 50 6.89 -16.17 12.62
N LEU A 51 6.45 -15.79 11.43
CA LEU A 51 5.55 -16.58 10.61
C LEU A 51 6.38 -17.21 9.48
N GLU A 52 6.30 -18.52 9.34
CA GLU A 52 6.95 -19.26 8.26
C GLU A 52 5.88 -19.80 7.33
N GLY A 53 6.13 -19.76 6.02
CA GLY A 53 5.18 -20.25 5.04
C GLY A 53 5.84 -20.66 3.72
N PRO A 54 5.03 -21.01 2.73
CA PRO A 54 5.50 -21.42 1.42
C PRO A 54 6.15 -20.29 0.62
N ALA A 55 6.61 -20.61 -0.58
CA ALA A 55 7.25 -19.68 -1.49
C ALA A 55 6.33 -18.50 -1.76
N SER A 56 6.89 -17.29 -1.82
CA SER A 56 6.15 -16.02 -1.91
C SER A 56 5.30 -15.63 -0.70
N PHE A 57 5.29 -16.41 0.39
CA PHE A 57 4.73 -15.97 1.67
C PHE A 57 5.47 -14.72 2.17
N GLY A 58 4.72 -13.74 2.67
CA GLY A 58 5.28 -12.44 3.08
C GLY A 58 5.45 -11.45 1.93
N ALA A 59 4.88 -11.72 0.75
CA ALA A 59 4.95 -10.80 -0.39
C ALA A 59 4.16 -9.49 -0.16
N ALA A 60 3.07 -9.57 0.59
CA ALA A 60 2.31 -8.44 1.07
C ALA A 60 1.77 -8.77 2.47
N MET A 61 1.56 -7.75 3.29
CA MET A 61 1.08 -7.90 4.66
C MET A 61 0.15 -6.74 5.01
N ALA A 62 -0.80 -6.99 5.90
CA ALA A 62 -1.60 -5.96 6.55
C ALA A 62 -1.84 -6.35 8.01
N ALA A 63 -2.04 -5.36 8.87
CA ALA A 63 -2.44 -5.54 10.25
C ALA A 63 -3.77 -4.82 10.47
N VAL A 64 -4.72 -5.50 11.12
CA VAL A 64 -6.02 -4.95 11.51
C VAL A 64 -6.64 -5.86 12.55
N ASP A 65 -7.50 -5.35 13.43
CA ASP A 65 -8.36 -6.19 14.28
C ASP A 65 -9.39 -6.91 13.40
N TYR A 66 -9.01 -8.04 12.84
CA TYR A 66 -9.78 -8.74 11.81
C TYR A 66 -10.94 -9.52 12.46
N ASN A 67 -10.78 -9.99 13.69
CA ASN A 67 -11.82 -10.74 14.42
C ASN A 67 -12.70 -9.89 15.36
N GLY A 68 -12.37 -8.62 15.57
CA GLY A 68 -13.13 -7.67 16.37
C GLY A 68 -12.96 -7.83 17.89
N ASP A 69 -11.84 -8.40 18.35
CA ASP A 69 -11.55 -8.63 19.76
C ASP A 69 -10.79 -7.48 20.44
N GLY A 70 -10.44 -6.44 19.68
CA GLY A 70 -9.70 -5.27 20.12
C GLY A 70 -8.18 -5.41 20.03
N GLN A 71 -7.66 -6.49 19.43
CA GLN A 71 -6.24 -6.75 19.23
C GLN A 71 -5.90 -6.77 17.74
N GLU A 72 -4.71 -6.30 17.38
CA GLU A 72 -4.28 -6.37 15.98
C GLU A 72 -4.01 -7.82 15.57
N ASP A 73 -4.69 -8.25 14.52
CA ASP A 73 -4.42 -9.49 13.79
C ASP A 73 -3.51 -9.22 12.59
N MET A 74 -3.00 -10.29 12.00
CA MET A 74 -2.07 -10.20 10.87
C MET A 74 -2.59 -10.96 9.65
N ALA A 75 -2.66 -10.28 8.51
CA ALA A 75 -2.88 -10.90 7.21
C ALA A 75 -1.58 -10.93 6.41
N VAL A 76 -1.24 -12.10 5.86
CA VAL A 76 -0.03 -12.31 5.06
C VAL A 76 -0.37 -13.02 3.76
N ALA A 77 0.04 -12.42 2.64
CA ALA A 77 -0.19 -12.99 1.31
C ALA A 77 0.88 -14.00 0.90
N CYS A 78 0.47 -15.00 0.13
CA CYS A 78 1.29 -15.97 -0.59
C CYS A 78 0.79 -16.08 -2.05
N PRO A 79 1.16 -15.11 -2.92
CA PRO A 79 0.52 -14.94 -4.23
C PRO A 79 0.71 -16.11 -5.19
N LEU A 80 1.81 -16.86 -5.11
CA LEU A 80 2.00 -18.04 -5.96
C LEU A 80 1.09 -19.21 -5.60
N ARG A 81 0.53 -19.19 -4.38
CA ARG A 81 -0.51 -20.13 -3.97
C ARG A 81 -1.92 -19.59 -4.13
N ALA A 82 -2.05 -18.31 -4.50
CA ALA A 82 -3.33 -17.60 -4.49
C ALA A 82 -4.00 -17.63 -3.10
N GLU A 83 -3.19 -17.54 -2.03
CA GLU A 83 -3.67 -17.67 -0.65
C GLU A 83 -3.29 -16.41 0.16
N VAL A 84 -4.20 -15.97 1.02
CA VAL A 84 -3.93 -15.00 2.10
C VAL A 84 -4.23 -15.71 3.41
N TYR A 85 -3.27 -15.69 4.31
CA TYR A 85 -3.37 -16.29 5.64
C TYR A 85 -3.63 -15.20 6.67
N VAL A 86 -4.58 -15.40 7.57
CA VAL A 86 -4.81 -14.52 8.70
C VAL A 86 -4.52 -15.27 10.00
N VAL A 87 -3.78 -14.62 10.89
CA VAL A 87 -3.46 -15.10 12.22
C VAL A 87 -3.99 -14.08 13.23
N TYR A 88 -4.83 -14.54 14.15
CA TYR A 88 -5.39 -13.71 15.20
C TYR A 88 -4.38 -13.44 16.30
N GLY A 89 -4.25 -12.18 16.66
CA GLY A 89 -3.43 -11.69 17.75
C GLY A 89 -4.04 -11.98 19.12
N PRO A 90 -3.22 -11.91 20.19
CA PRO A 90 -1.78 -11.74 20.17
C PRO A 90 -1.11 -13.11 19.98
N ARG A 91 0.00 -13.15 19.23
CA ARG A 91 0.82 -14.36 19.06
C ARG A 91 2.29 -14.08 19.31
N SER A 92 3.02 -15.13 19.63
CA SER A 92 4.48 -15.09 19.84
C SER A 92 5.10 -16.42 19.48
N GLY A 93 6.41 -16.44 19.24
CA GLY A 93 7.15 -17.64 18.86
C GLY A 93 7.16 -17.86 17.35
N VAL A 94 7.16 -19.11 16.92
CA VAL A 94 7.17 -19.50 15.50
C VAL A 94 5.82 -20.13 15.17
N LEU A 95 5.17 -19.64 14.11
CA LEU A 95 3.96 -20.22 13.55
C LEU A 95 4.24 -20.63 12.10
N THR A 96 3.66 -21.75 11.66
CA THR A 96 3.83 -22.29 10.31
C THR A 96 2.51 -22.28 9.55
N MET A 97 2.51 -21.68 8.37
CA MET A 97 1.36 -21.60 7.47
C MET A 97 1.37 -22.76 6.47
N PRO A 98 0.21 -23.37 6.17
CA PRO A 98 -1.13 -22.95 6.58
C PRO A 98 -1.59 -23.47 7.96
N GLU A 99 -0.81 -24.32 8.65
CA GLU A 99 -1.28 -25.10 9.79
C GLU A 99 -1.74 -24.26 10.99
N ASP A 100 -1.05 -23.15 11.26
CA ASP A 100 -1.35 -22.25 12.39
C ASP A 100 -2.23 -21.06 11.98
N ALA A 101 -2.72 -21.00 10.73
CA ALA A 101 -3.61 -19.94 10.27
C ALA A 101 -5.01 -20.09 10.88
N ASP A 102 -5.58 -18.99 11.38
CA ASP A 102 -6.97 -18.96 11.83
C ASP A 102 -7.94 -18.83 10.64
N VAL A 103 -7.47 -18.21 9.55
CA VAL A 103 -8.20 -18.04 8.30
C VAL A 103 -7.29 -18.28 7.11
N VAL A 104 -7.78 -18.99 6.10
CA VAL A 104 -7.14 -19.12 4.79
C VAL A 104 -8.11 -18.64 3.73
N ILE A 105 -7.81 -17.53 3.08
CA ILE A 105 -8.61 -16.97 1.99
C ILE A 105 -7.96 -17.36 0.67
N ARG A 106 -8.70 -18.11 -0.15
CA ARG A 106 -8.26 -18.61 -1.46
C ARG A 106 -8.80 -17.73 -2.58
N GLY A 107 -7.90 -17.27 -3.43
CA GLY A 107 -8.21 -16.57 -4.67
C GLY A 107 -8.37 -17.50 -5.87
N PRO A 108 -8.87 -16.97 -6.99
CA PRO A 108 -9.12 -17.75 -8.20
C PRO A 108 -7.85 -18.15 -8.96
N SER A 109 -6.77 -17.37 -8.88
CA SER A 109 -5.49 -17.72 -9.52
C SER A 109 -4.26 -17.12 -8.84
N GLY A 110 -3.08 -17.56 -9.29
CA GLY A 110 -1.81 -16.96 -8.89
C GLY A 110 -1.83 -15.45 -9.11
N ALA A 111 -1.24 -14.70 -8.18
CA ALA A 111 -1.32 -13.24 -7.99
C ALA A 111 -2.43 -12.74 -7.05
N PHE A 112 -3.40 -13.55 -6.63
CA PHE A 112 -4.26 -13.16 -5.50
C PHE A 112 -3.41 -12.93 -4.24
N GLY A 113 -3.50 -11.72 -3.67
CA GLY A 113 -2.63 -11.28 -2.58
C GLY A 113 -1.39 -10.52 -3.05
N SER A 114 -1.32 -10.08 -4.32
CA SER A 114 -0.20 -9.27 -4.82
C SER A 114 -0.04 -7.92 -4.11
N GLY A 115 -1.11 -7.46 -3.45
CA GLY A 115 -1.14 -6.32 -2.56
C GLY A 115 -2.19 -6.56 -1.49
N LEU A 116 -1.90 -6.07 -0.28
CA LEU A 116 -2.79 -6.11 0.86
C LEU A 116 -2.88 -4.72 1.48
N ALA A 117 -4.09 -4.31 1.82
CA ALA A 117 -4.37 -3.21 2.74
C ALA A 117 -5.50 -3.66 3.67
N ALA A 118 -5.70 -2.94 4.77
CA ALA A 118 -6.75 -3.26 5.72
C ALA A 118 -7.28 -2.00 6.40
N ALA A 119 -8.59 -1.98 6.64
CA ALA A 119 -9.29 -0.97 7.44
C ALA A 119 -10.70 -1.51 7.79
N ASP A 120 -11.32 -0.98 8.84
CA ASP A 120 -12.76 -1.17 9.07
C ASP A 120 -13.53 -0.26 8.10
N VAL A 121 -13.84 -0.78 6.91
CA VAL A 121 -14.47 -0.01 5.83
C VAL A 121 -15.99 -0.05 5.90
N ASP A 122 -16.56 -0.97 6.69
CA ASP A 122 -18.01 -1.11 6.86
C ASP A 122 -18.56 -0.65 8.24
N GLU A 123 -17.67 -0.11 9.10
CA GLU A 123 -17.92 0.47 10.42
C GLU A 123 -18.56 -0.53 11.41
N ARG A 124 -18.20 -1.82 11.32
CA ARG A 124 -18.74 -2.87 12.19
C ARG A 124 -17.82 -3.28 13.32
N GLY A 125 -16.61 -2.73 13.37
CA GLY A 125 -15.62 -3.02 14.40
C GLY A 125 -14.78 -4.28 14.14
N CYS A 126 -14.95 -4.93 12.99
CA CYS A 126 -13.99 -5.90 12.47
C CYS A 126 -13.34 -5.28 11.22
N GLY A 127 -12.03 -5.42 11.08
CA GLY A 127 -11.32 -4.93 9.92
C GLY A 127 -11.54 -5.77 8.67
N GLU A 128 -11.79 -5.12 7.54
CA GLU A 128 -11.78 -5.75 6.23
C GLU A 128 -10.36 -5.82 5.65
N LEU A 129 -10.14 -6.79 4.77
CA LEU A 129 -8.95 -6.88 3.94
C LEU A 129 -9.26 -6.44 2.51
N VAL A 130 -8.41 -5.58 1.96
CA VAL A 130 -8.39 -5.24 0.55
C VAL A 130 -7.29 -6.05 -0.12
N VAL A 131 -7.69 -6.96 -1.01
CA VAL A 131 -6.80 -7.93 -1.65
C VAL A 131 -6.71 -7.64 -3.14
N SER A 132 -5.50 -7.38 -3.62
CA SER A 132 -5.25 -7.18 -5.04
C SER A 132 -4.99 -8.51 -5.76
N ASP A 133 -5.55 -8.64 -6.96
CA ASP A 133 -5.33 -9.74 -7.89
C ASP A 133 -5.14 -9.19 -9.30
N TYR A 134 -3.90 -8.79 -9.61
CA TYR A 134 -3.60 -8.09 -10.86
C TYR A 134 -3.71 -8.99 -12.10
N ILE A 135 -3.67 -10.32 -11.96
CA ILE A 135 -3.82 -11.23 -13.11
C ILE A 135 -5.28 -11.28 -13.53
N ASN A 136 -6.21 -11.31 -12.57
CA ASN A 136 -7.64 -11.29 -12.85
C ASN A 136 -8.23 -9.88 -12.97
N ASN A 137 -7.38 -8.83 -12.92
CA ASN A 137 -7.79 -7.44 -13.01
C ASN A 137 -8.88 -7.11 -11.96
N ALA A 138 -8.65 -7.55 -10.72
CA ALA A 138 -9.63 -7.46 -9.65
C ALA A 138 -9.00 -6.95 -8.34
N ILE A 139 -9.77 -6.14 -7.62
CA ILE A 139 -9.55 -5.85 -6.20
C ILE A 139 -10.74 -6.40 -5.43
N TYR A 140 -10.47 -7.18 -4.39
CA TYR A 140 -11.51 -7.74 -3.52
C TYR A 140 -11.49 -7.02 -2.17
N VAL A 141 -12.67 -6.74 -1.61
CA VAL A 141 -12.81 -6.38 -0.19
C VAL A 141 -13.41 -7.58 0.53
N VAL A 142 -12.64 -8.18 1.42
CA VAL A 142 -12.99 -9.38 2.18
C VAL A 142 -13.44 -8.96 3.58
N PRO A 143 -14.62 -9.42 4.06
CA PRO A 143 -15.15 -9.05 5.37
C PRO A 143 -14.21 -9.48 6.49
N GLY A 144 -14.20 -8.73 7.59
CA GLY A 144 -13.66 -9.20 8.87
C GLY A 144 -14.49 -10.33 9.49
N GLY A 145 -13.91 -11.02 10.48
CA GLY A 145 -14.60 -12.02 11.31
C GLY A 145 -14.76 -13.40 10.66
N LEU A 146 -14.09 -13.66 9.53
CA LEU A 146 -14.06 -14.98 8.89
C LEU A 146 -13.17 -15.95 9.65
N SER A 147 -13.48 -17.25 9.61
CA SER A 147 -12.64 -18.33 10.16
C SER A 147 -12.55 -19.52 9.21
N GLY A 148 -11.50 -20.32 9.35
CA GLY A 148 -11.27 -21.52 8.53
C GLY A 148 -10.91 -21.19 7.08
N GLU A 149 -11.15 -22.16 6.18
CA GLU A 149 -10.87 -21.98 4.75
C GLU A 149 -12.06 -21.35 4.02
N GLN A 150 -11.80 -20.29 3.26
CA GLN A 150 -12.79 -19.51 2.53
C GLN A 150 -12.32 -19.31 1.08
N ALA A 151 -13.23 -19.37 0.11
CA ALA A 151 -12.96 -18.88 -1.24
C ALA A 151 -13.40 -17.43 -1.34
N VAL A 152 -12.57 -16.55 -1.91
CA VAL A 152 -12.86 -15.11 -1.99
C VAL A 152 -14.17 -14.83 -2.73
N GLU A 153 -14.50 -15.63 -3.74
CA GLU A 153 -15.72 -15.52 -4.54
C GLU A 153 -17.00 -15.74 -3.72
N ASP A 154 -16.90 -16.48 -2.62
CA ASP A 154 -18.03 -16.79 -1.74
C ASP A 154 -18.23 -15.74 -0.63
N VAL A 155 -17.17 -15.04 -0.25
CA VAL A 155 -17.16 -14.17 0.95
C VAL A 155 -16.95 -12.69 0.67
N ALA A 156 -16.42 -12.31 -0.50
CA ALA A 156 -16.09 -10.91 -0.78
C ALA A 156 -17.34 -10.00 -0.67
N LEU A 157 -17.19 -8.91 0.08
CA LEU A 157 -18.18 -7.83 0.14
C LEU A 157 -18.21 -7.04 -1.16
N VAL A 158 -17.05 -6.93 -1.80
CA VAL A 158 -16.82 -6.11 -3.00
C VAL A 158 -15.88 -6.83 -3.94
N ALA A 159 -16.15 -6.73 -5.23
CA ALA A 159 -15.16 -6.95 -6.28
C ALA A 159 -15.14 -5.75 -7.21
N VAL A 160 -13.97 -5.13 -7.36
CA VAL A 160 -13.75 -4.00 -8.26
C VAL A 160 -12.98 -4.48 -9.48
N ARG A 161 -13.49 -4.16 -10.67
CA ARG A 161 -12.89 -4.54 -11.95
C ARG A 161 -12.82 -3.34 -12.89
N SER A 162 -12.05 -3.49 -13.96
CA SER A 162 -12.06 -2.53 -15.06
C SER A 162 -13.00 -2.99 -16.18
N ASP A 163 -13.85 -2.09 -16.65
CA ASP A 163 -14.60 -2.22 -17.91
C ASP A 163 -13.73 -1.87 -19.15
N ASP A 164 -12.57 -1.25 -18.93
CA ASP A 164 -11.60 -0.90 -19.97
C ASP A 164 -10.51 -1.99 -20.03
N PRO A 165 -10.37 -2.73 -21.15
CA PRO A 165 -9.35 -3.77 -21.28
C PRO A 165 -7.92 -3.22 -21.25
N ASP A 166 -7.74 -1.92 -21.50
CA ASP A 166 -6.44 -1.25 -21.41
C ASP A 166 -6.11 -0.81 -19.97
N VAL A 167 -6.95 -1.08 -18.98
CA VAL A 167 -6.74 -0.72 -17.57
C VAL A 167 -6.75 -1.97 -16.70
N LEU A 168 -5.66 -2.15 -15.96
CA LEU A 168 -5.44 -3.26 -15.05
C LEU A 168 -5.37 -2.73 -13.62
N ALA A 169 -6.38 -3.01 -12.81
CA ALA A 169 -6.35 -2.86 -11.37
C ALA A 169 -5.15 -3.62 -10.81
N TYR A 170 -4.22 -2.92 -10.17
CA TYR A 170 -2.90 -3.46 -9.85
C TYR A 170 -2.67 -3.54 -8.35
N ALA A 171 -2.92 -2.44 -7.66
CA ALA A 171 -2.82 -2.36 -6.21
C ALA A 171 -3.93 -1.44 -5.69
N ALA A 172 -4.33 -1.62 -4.45
CA ALA A 172 -5.28 -0.74 -3.80
C ALA A 172 -4.92 -0.50 -2.34
N THR A 173 -5.34 0.65 -1.83
CA THR A 173 -5.35 0.98 -0.42
C THR A 173 -6.70 1.59 -0.05
N VAL A 174 -6.96 1.73 1.25
CA VAL A 174 -8.18 2.34 1.79
C VAL A 174 -7.82 3.37 2.83
N ALA A 175 -8.54 4.49 2.82
CA ALA A 175 -8.39 5.57 3.78
C ALA A 175 -9.64 6.44 3.80
N ASP A 176 -9.94 7.07 4.94
CA ASP A 176 -10.95 8.14 5.01
C ASP A 176 -10.35 9.44 4.45
N LEU A 177 -10.54 9.68 3.15
CA LEU A 177 -10.01 10.84 2.46
C LEU A 177 -10.81 12.11 2.78
N THR A 178 -12.08 11.96 3.14
CA THR A 178 -12.99 13.10 3.34
C THR A 178 -13.09 13.57 4.78
N GLY A 179 -12.64 12.75 5.73
CA GLY A 179 -12.79 12.97 7.17
C GLY A 179 -14.22 12.72 7.67
N ASP A 180 -15.03 11.94 6.93
CA ASP A 180 -16.43 11.67 7.26
C ASP A 180 -16.64 10.34 8.00
N GLY A 181 -15.55 9.62 8.28
CA GLY A 181 -15.52 8.32 8.94
C GLY A 181 -15.72 7.14 8.01
N ARG A 182 -15.94 7.34 6.70
CA ARG A 182 -16.05 6.27 5.71
C ARG A 182 -14.78 6.20 4.89
N CYS A 183 -14.23 5.00 4.74
CA CYS A 183 -13.08 4.84 3.86
C CYS A 183 -13.47 4.88 2.38
N GLU A 184 -12.68 5.61 1.61
CA GLU A 184 -12.57 5.48 0.17
C GLU A 184 -11.61 4.34 -0.21
N LEU A 185 -11.90 3.68 -1.33
CA LEU A 185 -10.96 2.77 -1.99
C LEU A 185 -10.15 3.54 -3.02
N ILE A 186 -8.82 3.48 -2.89
CA ILE A 186 -7.88 4.12 -3.81
C ILE A 186 -7.19 3.01 -4.61
N VAL A 187 -7.45 2.94 -5.91
CA VAL A 187 -6.92 1.91 -6.81
C VAL A 187 -5.88 2.49 -7.75
N ALA A 188 -4.67 1.97 -7.65
CA ALA A 188 -3.61 2.18 -8.63
C ALA A 188 -3.78 1.19 -9.78
N ALA A 189 -3.85 1.70 -11.00
CA ALA A 189 -4.05 0.89 -12.20
C ALA A 189 -2.91 1.06 -13.24
N ARG A 190 -2.49 -0.06 -13.81
CA ARG A 190 -1.55 -0.10 -14.94
C ARG A 190 -2.30 -0.03 -16.26
N LEU A 191 -1.63 0.48 -17.29
CA LEU A 191 -2.16 0.37 -18.65
C LEU A 191 -1.72 -0.97 -19.26
N ALA A 192 -2.59 -1.69 -19.96
CA ALA A 192 -2.31 -3.06 -20.42
C ALA A 192 -1.06 -3.18 -21.32
N ASN A 193 -0.75 -2.12 -22.08
CA ASN A 193 0.44 -2.04 -22.93
C ASN A 193 1.61 -1.28 -22.27
N SER A 194 1.59 -1.16 -20.94
CA SER A 194 2.63 -0.49 -20.17
C SER A 194 2.98 -1.31 -18.93
N GLU A 195 4.27 -1.40 -18.61
CA GLU A 195 4.69 -1.97 -17.33
C GLU A 195 4.41 -1.04 -16.15
N THR A 196 3.90 0.17 -16.40
CA THR A 196 3.80 1.22 -15.39
C THR A 196 2.37 1.53 -14.98
N VAL A 197 2.20 1.84 -13.68
CA VAL A 197 0.94 2.39 -13.15
C VAL A 197 0.78 3.76 -13.79
N GLY A 198 -0.34 3.97 -14.48
CA GLY A 198 -0.59 5.19 -15.24
C GLY A 198 -1.88 5.88 -14.86
N ARG A 199 -2.69 5.29 -13.97
CA ARG A 199 -3.94 5.88 -13.49
C ARG A 199 -4.16 5.58 -12.02
N LEU A 200 -4.74 6.56 -11.33
CA LEU A 200 -5.32 6.39 -10.00
C LEU A 200 -6.83 6.56 -10.08
N PHE A 201 -7.57 5.70 -9.39
CA PHE A 201 -9.00 5.76 -9.25
C PHE A 201 -9.36 5.86 -7.78
N VAL A 202 -10.36 6.67 -7.43
CA VAL A 202 -10.92 6.71 -6.07
C VAL A 202 -12.40 6.38 -6.15
N ILE A 203 -12.83 5.37 -5.40
CA ILE A 203 -14.22 4.96 -5.25
C ILE A 203 -14.66 5.29 -3.82
N ARG A 204 -15.78 6.00 -3.69
CA ARG A 204 -16.32 6.40 -2.39
C ARG A 204 -17.08 5.27 -1.72
N GLY A 205 -16.95 5.16 -0.40
CA GLY A 205 -17.77 4.27 0.42
C GLY A 205 -19.25 4.67 0.48
N PRO A 206 -20.15 3.79 0.96
CA PRO A 206 -19.87 2.43 1.41
C PRO A 206 -19.58 1.48 0.24
N LEU A 207 -18.52 0.68 0.35
CA LEU A 207 -18.08 -0.23 -0.72
C LEU A 207 -18.90 -1.52 -0.64
N ARG A 208 -19.73 -1.81 -1.66
CA ARG A 208 -20.53 -3.05 -1.73
C ARG A 208 -20.76 -3.54 -3.15
N GLY A 209 -20.72 -4.85 -3.33
CA GLY A 209 -21.08 -5.53 -4.58
C GLY A 209 -20.02 -5.42 -5.67
N GLU A 210 -20.48 -5.55 -6.91
CA GLU A 210 -19.64 -5.48 -8.11
C GLU A 210 -19.49 -4.02 -8.55
N LEU A 211 -18.25 -3.53 -8.59
CA LEU A 211 -17.93 -2.14 -8.92
C LEU A 211 -16.99 -2.07 -10.13
N SER A 212 -17.14 -1.00 -10.90
CA SER A 212 -16.32 -0.67 -12.07
C SER A 212 -15.48 0.56 -11.81
N LEU A 213 -14.17 0.46 -12.10
CA LEU A 213 -13.27 1.61 -12.05
C LEU A 213 -13.75 2.79 -12.91
N GLN A 214 -14.40 2.52 -14.06
CA GLN A 214 -14.83 3.57 -14.98
C GLN A 214 -16.16 4.20 -14.57
N LYS A 215 -17.05 3.46 -13.90
CA LYS A 215 -18.41 3.91 -13.60
C LYS A 215 -18.56 4.44 -12.17
N ASP A 216 -17.87 3.82 -11.22
CA ASP A 216 -18.10 4.04 -9.79
C ASP A 216 -17.04 4.94 -9.15
N SER A 217 -16.00 5.33 -9.89
CA SER A 217 -14.97 6.24 -9.39
C SER A 217 -15.43 7.69 -9.37
N VAL A 218 -15.18 8.36 -8.24
CA VAL A 218 -15.45 9.79 -8.03
C VAL A 218 -14.25 10.66 -8.44
N LEU A 219 -13.04 10.09 -8.43
CA LEU A 219 -11.82 10.75 -8.88
C LEU A 219 -11.03 9.81 -9.80
N VAL A 220 -10.53 10.38 -10.90
CA VAL A 220 -9.59 9.71 -11.81
C VAL A 220 -8.42 10.63 -12.08
N LEU A 221 -7.20 10.15 -11.82
CA LEU A 221 -5.96 10.86 -12.12
C LEU A 221 -5.18 10.10 -13.18
N ASP A 222 -4.91 10.75 -14.32
CA ASP A 222 -4.19 10.17 -15.43
C ASP A 222 -2.72 10.65 -15.45
N ASP A 223 -1.76 9.73 -15.40
CA ASP A 223 -0.39 10.02 -15.84
C ASP A 223 -0.37 9.96 -17.39
N VAL A 224 -0.43 11.13 -18.00
CA VAL A 224 -0.54 11.31 -19.47
C VAL A 224 0.71 10.80 -20.20
N ASP A 225 1.75 10.52 -19.43
CA ASP A 225 3.08 10.19 -19.87
C ASP A 225 3.32 8.69 -20.13
N ARG A 226 2.27 7.86 -19.99
CA ARG A 226 2.02 6.51 -20.53
C ARG A 226 3.25 5.64 -20.86
N GLY A 227 4.20 5.49 -19.95
CA GLY A 227 5.40 4.74 -20.34
C GLY A 227 6.30 4.20 -19.26
N GLN A 228 6.77 5.01 -18.31
CA GLN A 228 7.96 4.62 -17.52
C GLN A 228 7.99 5.15 -16.07
N ARG A 229 6.83 5.48 -15.48
CA ARG A 229 6.76 5.99 -14.11
C ARG A 229 6.03 5.05 -13.16
N GLN A 230 6.67 4.65 -12.06
CA GLN A 230 5.96 4.00 -10.97
C GLN A 230 5.22 5.05 -10.16
N ILE A 231 3.94 4.80 -9.87
CA ILE A 231 3.14 5.60 -8.94
C ILE A 231 3.34 5.04 -7.53
N SER A 232 3.68 5.91 -6.59
CA SER A 232 3.53 5.66 -5.16
C SER A 232 2.44 6.57 -4.60
N VAL A 233 1.70 6.08 -3.61
CA VAL A 233 0.59 6.82 -3.01
C VAL A 233 0.68 6.66 -1.51
N ASP A 234 0.40 7.75 -0.79
CA ASP A 234 0.12 7.70 0.62
C ASP A 234 -0.95 8.73 1.02
N VAL A 235 -1.60 8.51 2.15
CA VAL A 235 -2.73 9.31 2.64
C VAL A 235 -2.45 9.79 4.05
N SER A 236 -2.65 11.08 4.31
CA SER A 236 -2.52 11.65 5.65
C SER A 236 -3.79 11.41 6.48
N GLY A 237 -3.74 11.68 7.78
CA GLY A 237 -4.96 11.96 8.54
C GLY A 237 -5.65 13.27 8.07
N PRO A 238 -6.87 13.54 8.54
CA PRO A 238 -7.54 14.83 8.35
C PRO A 238 -6.66 15.99 8.82
N VAL A 239 -6.53 17.03 8.00
CA VAL A 239 -5.65 18.18 8.32
C VAL A 239 -6.50 19.39 8.69
N ASP A 240 -6.27 19.93 9.90
CA ASP A 240 -6.98 21.12 10.44
C ASP A 240 -8.53 21.01 10.40
N GLY A 241 -9.08 19.82 10.56
CA GLY A 241 -10.53 19.58 10.45
C GLY A 241 -11.09 19.67 9.02
N GLY A 242 -10.21 19.70 8.01
CA GLY A 242 -10.54 19.47 6.61
C GLY A 242 -10.33 18.01 6.19
N PRO A 243 -10.40 17.72 4.88
CA PRO A 243 -10.13 16.38 4.36
C PRO A 243 -8.68 15.95 4.62
N ALA A 244 -8.42 14.66 4.44
CA ALA A 244 -7.05 14.17 4.35
C ALA A 244 -6.34 14.75 3.11
N LEU A 245 -5.03 14.56 3.05
CA LEU A 245 -4.21 14.82 1.87
C LEU A 245 -3.82 13.51 1.21
N LEU A 246 -3.80 13.52 -0.11
CA LEU A 246 -3.34 12.41 -0.94
C LEU A 246 -2.02 12.80 -1.60
N ALA A 247 -0.93 12.13 -1.21
CA ALA A 247 0.37 12.27 -1.83
C ALA A 247 0.54 11.26 -2.96
N ILE A 248 1.07 11.71 -4.08
CA ILE A 248 1.27 10.90 -5.28
C ILE A 248 2.68 11.14 -5.79
N GLY A 249 3.53 10.14 -5.68
CA GLY A 249 4.86 10.13 -6.25
C GLY A 249 4.85 9.52 -7.65
N LEU A 250 5.35 10.26 -8.64
CA LEU A 250 5.50 9.82 -10.02
C LEU A 250 6.99 9.66 -10.32
N SER A 251 7.52 8.44 -10.18
CA SER A 251 8.97 8.21 -10.34
C SER A 251 9.44 8.39 -11.78
N GLY A 252 10.38 9.31 -12.01
CA GLY A 252 10.97 9.58 -13.31
C GLY A 252 12.16 8.69 -13.66
N ARG A 253 12.68 8.80 -14.89
CA ARG A 253 13.99 8.26 -15.31
C ARG A 253 14.70 9.27 -16.22
N ARG A 254 15.92 9.68 -15.86
CA ARG A 254 16.71 10.66 -16.61
C ARG A 254 17.11 10.23 -18.03
N HIS A 255 17.08 8.94 -18.37
CA HIS A 255 17.65 8.38 -19.61
C HIS A 255 16.65 8.09 -20.75
N LEU A 256 15.46 8.70 -20.72
CA LEU A 256 14.48 8.54 -21.80
C LEU A 256 14.49 9.79 -22.72
N PRO A 257 14.91 9.66 -24.00
CA PRO A 257 15.20 10.81 -24.87
C PRO A 257 14.02 11.73 -25.25
N GLU A 258 12.79 11.47 -24.78
CA GLU A 258 11.61 12.26 -25.16
C GLU A 258 10.87 12.88 -23.97
N SER A 259 11.50 13.06 -22.79
CA SER A 259 10.79 13.79 -21.75
C SER A 259 11.61 14.38 -20.59
N ASN A 260 11.18 15.56 -20.14
CA ASN A 260 11.59 16.26 -18.92
C ASN A 260 11.12 15.54 -17.61
N LYS A 261 10.96 14.21 -17.60
CA LYS A 261 10.32 13.45 -16.51
C LYS A 261 11.34 13.01 -15.46
N TYR A 262 11.93 13.95 -14.74
CA TYR A 262 12.89 13.69 -13.64
C TYR A 262 12.24 13.10 -12.37
N GLY A 263 10.91 13.07 -12.33
CA GLY A 263 10.11 12.61 -11.20
C GLY A 263 9.38 13.79 -10.57
N GLU A 264 8.18 13.53 -10.07
CA GLU A 264 7.31 14.56 -9.52
C GLU A 264 6.57 14.04 -8.30
N VAL A 265 6.26 14.93 -7.38
CA VAL A 265 5.36 14.65 -6.27
C VAL A 265 4.20 15.62 -6.35
N TRP A 266 3.00 15.08 -6.19
CA TRP A 266 1.76 15.83 -6.11
C TRP A 266 1.14 15.61 -4.74
N VAL A 267 0.60 16.67 -4.15
CA VAL A 267 -0.24 16.60 -2.95
C VAL A 267 -1.55 17.28 -3.28
N ILE A 268 -2.66 16.56 -3.10
CA ILE A 268 -4.00 17.04 -3.42
C ILE A 268 -4.96 16.82 -2.24
N PRO A 269 -6.03 17.62 -2.12
CA PRO A 269 -7.10 17.36 -1.16
C PRO A 269 -7.78 16.01 -1.42
N GLY A 270 -8.05 15.25 -0.36
CA GLY A 270 -8.67 13.93 -0.42
C GLY A 270 -10.14 13.94 -0.86
N ASP A 271 -10.82 15.07 -0.70
CA ASP A 271 -12.22 15.26 -1.14
C ASP A 271 -12.36 15.68 -2.61
N LEU A 272 -11.25 15.80 -3.34
CA LEU A 272 -11.24 16.15 -4.75
C LEU A 272 -12.04 15.14 -5.59
N GLN A 273 -12.82 15.66 -6.54
CA GLN A 273 -13.62 14.86 -7.47
C GLN A 273 -13.41 15.31 -8.91
N GLY A 274 -13.64 14.39 -9.84
CA GLY A 274 -13.55 14.63 -11.28
C GLY A 274 -12.45 13.83 -11.95
N ARG A 275 -11.98 14.31 -13.10
CA ARG A 275 -10.91 13.67 -13.86
C ARG A 275 -9.86 14.69 -14.24
N TYR A 276 -8.61 14.40 -13.93
CA TYR A 276 -7.48 15.31 -14.12
C TYR A 276 -6.25 14.56 -14.64
N GLY A 277 -5.44 15.23 -15.45
CA GLY A 277 -4.12 14.74 -15.84
C GLY A 277 -3.05 15.29 -14.90
N LEU A 278 -2.09 14.46 -14.48
CA LEU A 278 -0.99 14.92 -13.64
C LEU A 278 0.10 15.61 -14.47
N ASN A 279 -0.23 16.78 -15.02
CA ASN A 279 0.65 17.57 -15.91
C ASN A 279 0.29 19.08 -15.89
N ASP A 280 0.94 19.87 -16.77
CA ASP A 280 0.78 21.33 -16.82
C ASP A 280 -0.51 21.83 -17.53
N VAL A 281 -1.31 20.94 -18.14
CA VAL A 281 -2.46 21.29 -18.99
C VAL A 281 -3.80 21.08 -18.27
N ASP A 282 -4.00 19.93 -17.66
CA ASP A 282 -5.28 19.51 -17.06
C ASP A 282 -5.12 19.01 -15.61
N SER A 283 -4.23 19.65 -14.85
CA SER A 283 -3.94 19.32 -13.46
C SER A 283 -5.09 19.54 -12.49
N PRO A 284 -5.10 18.79 -11.37
CA PRO A 284 -6.01 19.05 -10.28
C PRO A 284 -5.92 20.50 -9.78
N PRO A 285 -7.06 21.17 -9.53
CA PRO A 285 -7.05 22.46 -8.87
C PRO A 285 -6.55 22.30 -7.43
N PHE A 286 -5.85 23.33 -6.90
CA PHE A 286 -5.33 23.35 -5.52
C PHE A 286 -4.29 22.28 -5.20
N ALA A 287 -3.70 21.65 -6.21
CA ALA A 287 -2.59 20.75 -6.01
C ALA A 287 -1.30 21.51 -5.65
N TRP A 288 -0.59 21.02 -4.64
CA TRP A 288 0.84 21.30 -4.52
C TRP A 288 1.62 20.31 -5.37
N ARG A 289 2.66 20.80 -6.04
CA ARG A 289 3.51 19.99 -6.91
C ARG A 289 4.97 20.36 -6.66
N LEU A 290 5.81 19.34 -6.60
CA LEU A 290 7.25 19.46 -6.61
C LEU A 290 7.83 18.71 -7.79
N LYS A 291 8.53 19.42 -8.69
CA LYS A 291 9.32 18.81 -9.76
C LYS A 291 10.77 18.64 -9.30
N VAL A 292 11.44 17.56 -9.68
CA VAL A 292 12.90 17.44 -9.44
C VAL A 292 13.68 18.60 -10.01
N THR A 293 13.24 19.17 -11.13
CA THR A 293 13.90 20.32 -11.76
C THR A 293 13.84 21.61 -10.92
N GLU A 294 12.98 21.65 -9.90
CA GLU A 294 12.88 22.77 -8.95
C GLU A 294 13.80 22.56 -7.74
N LEU A 295 14.45 21.39 -7.63
CA LEU A 295 15.49 21.13 -6.64
C LEU A 295 16.84 21.53 -7.22
N ASP A 296 17.62 22.31 -6.47
CA ASP A 296 18.98 22.74 -6.83
C ASP A 296 20.02 21.60 -6.67
N ASP A 297 19.68 20.39 -7.12
CA ASP A 297 20.57 19.22 -7.08
C ASP A 297 20.58 18.47 -8.42
N ALA A 298 21.63 18.74 -9.22
CA ALA A 298 21.83 18.13 -10.54
C ALA A 298 22.21 16.63 -10.48
N SER A 299 22.44 16.09 -9.29
CA SER A 299 22.76 14.69 -9.08
C SER A 299 21.50 13.80 -9.05
N LEU A 300 20.30 14.35 -8.90
CA LEU A 300 19.06 13.56 -8.79
C LEU A 300 18.68 12.85 -10.11
N ASP A 301 18.49 11.53 -10.05
CA ASP A 301 17.99 10.65 -11.12
C ASP A 301 16.47 10.49 -11.10
N ARG A 302 15.91 10.33 -9.88
CA ARG A 302 14.50 10.00 -9.64
C ARG A 302 14.00 10.63 -8.34
N LEU A 303 12.70 10.89 -8.29
CA LEU A 303 11.97 11.39 -7.12
C LEU A 303 10.63 10.70 -6.99
N GLY A 304 10.15 10.51 -5.75
CA GLY A 304 8.79 10.04 -5.50
C GLY A 304 8.58 8.57 -5.83
N THR A 305 9.64 7.75 -5.73
CA THR A 305 9.50 6.28 -5.82
C THR A 305 8.70 5.74 -4.63
N VAL A 306 8.86 6.42 -3.50
CA VAL A 306 8.12 6.29 -2.25
C VAL A 306 7.80 7.70 -1.78
N VAL A 307 6.55 7.92 -1.42
CA VAL A 307 6.03 9.07 -0.68
C VAL A 307 5.35 8.54 0.57
N LEU A 308 5.55 9.20 1.70
CA LEU A 308 4.95 8.83 2.99
C LEU A 308 4.64 10.08 3.78
N PHE A 309 3.44 10.19 4.31
CA PHE A 309 3.10 11.15 5.34
C PHE A 309 3.62 10.65 6.69
N ALA A 310 4.21 11.57 7.44
CA ALA A 310 4.61 11.35 8.81
C ALA A 310 3.88 12.37 9.69
N GLU A 311 3.04 11.88 10.59
CA GLU A 311 2.52 12.72 11.67
C GLU A 311 3.62 12.93 12.71
N THR A 312 3.97 14.19 12.95
CA THR A 312 4.91 14.54 14.01
C THR A 312 4.19 14.62 15.35
N GLN A 313 4.95 14.62 16.45
CA GLN A 313 4.36 14.82 17.79
C GLN A 313 3.73 16.21 17.98
N GLU A 314 3.97 17.17 17.06
CA GLU A 314 3.26 18.44 17.04
C GLU A 314 1.89 18.26 16.37
N ALA A 315 0.84 18.37 17.18
CA ALA A 315 -0.54 18.26 16.71
C ALA A 315 -0.84 19.25 15.57
N GLY A 316 -1.30 18.72 14.43
CA GLY A 316 -1.71 19.49 13.26
C GLY A 316 -0.62 19.71 12.21
N ARG A 317 0.63 19.28 12.45
CA ARG A 317 1.70 19.36 11.44
C ARG A 317 1.87 18.02 10.73
N VAL A 318 1.67 18.05 9.41
CA VAL A 318 1.90 16.91 8.52
C VAL A 318 3.22 17.12 7.78
N ASP A 319 4.16 16.21 7.98
CA ASP A 319 5.38 16.16 7.19
C ASP A 319 5.22 15.14 6.06
N LEU A 320 5.76 15.45 4.89
CA LEU A 320 5.83 14.57 3.73
C LEU A 320 7.27 14.11 3.53
N VAL A 321 7.48 12.81 3.65
CA VAL A 321 8.75 12.14 3.37
C VAL A 321 8.75 11.66 1.93
N VAL A 322 9.77 12.06 1.18
CA VAL A 322 9.92 11.72 -0.24
C VAL A 322 11.28 11.08 -0.47
N SER A 323 11.26 9.89 -1.07
CA SER A 323 12.48 9.23 -1.54
C SER A 323 13.00 9.85 -2.84
N ALA A 324 14.32 9.95 -2.92
CA ALA A 324 15.06 10.40 -4.09
C ALA A 324 16.22 9.45 -4.41
N ARG A 325 16.53 9.29 -5.70
CA ARG A 325 17.69 8.54 -6.16
C ARG A 325 18.71 9.50 -6.76
N VAL A 326 19.97 9.32 -6.40
CA VAL A 326 21.11 10.11 -6.89
C VAL A 326 21.89 9.33 -7.96
N ILE A 327 22.52 10.06 -8.87
CA ILE A 327 23.45 9.58 -9.89
C ILE A 327 24.86 9.82 -9.37
N GLU A 328 25.49 8.79 -8.83
CA GLU A 328 26.92 8.82 -8.53
C GLU A 328 27.65 7.57 -8.98
N SER A 329 28.97 7.73 -9.12
CA SER A 329 29.93 6.70 -9.52
C SER A 329 30.19 5.64 -8.45
N ASP A 330 29.74 5.85 -7.21
CA ASP A 330 29.91 4.91 -6.10
C ASP A 330 28.67 4.02 -5.94
N PRO A 331 28.78 2.69 -6.14
CA PRO A 331 27.71 1.74 -5.91
C PRO A 331 27.40 1.51 -4.41
N GLN A 332 27.64 2.48 -3.52
CA GLN A 332 27.19 2.45 -2.12
C GLN A 332 26.24 3.60 -1.74
N ASP A 333 26.12 4.66 -2.55
CA ASP A 333 25.18 5.76 -2.32
C ASP A 333 23.86 5.52 -3.09
N PHE A 334 22.93 4.85 -2.43
CA PHE A 334 21.73 4.30 -3.09
C PHE A 334 20.47 5.17 -3.01
N GLY A 335 20.42 6.25 -2.23
CA GLY A 335 19.26 7.14 -2.19
C GLY A 335 19.34 8.26 -1.14
N GLN A 336 18.63 9.34 -1.39
CA GLN A 336 18.38 10.43 -0.45
C GLN A 336 16.92 10.37 0.05
N VAL A 337 16.68 10.89 1.25
CA VAL A 337 15.35 11.09 1.80
C VAL A 337 15.18 12.57 2.09
N MET A 338 14.12 13.16 1.54
CA MET A 338 13.74 14.55 1.79
C MET A 338 12.49 14.58 2.67
N VAL A 339 12.44 15.55 3.56
CA VAL A 339 11.30 15.79 4.44
C VAL A 339 10.80 17.20 4.19
N PHE A 340 9.54 17.32 3.80
CA PHE A 340 8.87 18.58 3.55
C PHE A 340 7.82 18.80 4.62
N SER A 341 7.90 19.93 5.33
CA SER A 341 6.82 20.32 6.21
C SER A 341 5.75 21.05 5.42
N LEU A 342 4.54 20.51 5.44
CA LEU A 342 3.42 21.10 4.75
C LEU A 342 2.79 22.14 5.68
N GLU A 343 3.10 23.41 5.39
CA GLU A 343 2.39 24.56 5.96
C GLU A 343 1.33 25.03 4.96
N ARG A 344 0.21 25.50 5.49
CA ARG A 344 -0.96 25.91 4.72
C ARG A 344 -0.76 27.22 3.97
#